data_AF-A0AAU3LB80-F1
#
_entry.id   AF-A0AAU3LB80-F1
#
_cell.length_a   1.000
_cell.length_b   1.000
_cell.length_c   1.000
_cell.angle_alpha   90.00
_cell.angle_beta   90.00
_cell.angle_gamma   90.00
#
_symmetry.space_group_name_H-M   'P 1'
#
loop_
_entity.id
_entity.type
_entity.pdbx_description
1 polymer ?
#
loop_
_entity_poly.entity_id
_entity_poly.type
_entity_poly.pdbx_seq_one_letter_code
_entity_poly.pdbx_strand_id
1 'polypeptide(L)'
;MNFVIALSVIIIASPIAYIVHLFKRTQKIMSQGRDIKALVEDVRHVGSNDSGSIEIRYRLSWREDGATRHVEGRDTISAVRFPKVQKGCEVDIKYLDDDHILLVFDK
;
A
#
# COMPACT_ATOMS: atom_id res chain seq x y z
N MET A 1 2.67 32.25 33.14
CA MET A 1 1.57 31.26 33.11
C MET A 1 1.09 30.97 31.69
N ASN A 2 0.77 31.98 30.88
CA ASN A 2 0.29 31.80 29.49
C ASN A 2 1.27 31.07 28.56
N PHE A 3 2.58 31.26 28.73
CA PHE A 3 3.60 30.63 27.89
C PHE A 3 3.66 29.10 28.07
N VAL A 4 3.45 28.61 29.30
CA VAL A 4 3.45 27.17 29.62
C VAL A 4 2.19 26.49 29.08
N ILE A 5 1.05 27.20 29.14
CA ILE A 5 -0.22 26.72 28.58
C ILE A 5 -0.12 26.63 27.05
N ALA A 6 0.45 27.64 26.39
CA ALA A 6 0.67 27.63 24.95
C ALA A 6 1.60 26.49 24.50
N LEU A 7 2.70 26.26 25.22
CA LEU A 7 3.64 25.18 24.91
C LEU A 7 3.01 23.79 25.07
N SER A 8 2.19 23.60 26.12
CA SER A 8 1.46 22.35 26.36
C SER A 8 0.47 22.02 25.24
N VAL A 9 -0.28 23.03 24.76
CA VAL A 9 -1.23 22.86 23.64
C VAL A 9 -0.50 22.48 22.35
N ILE A 10 0.67 23.07 22.07
CA ILE A 10 1.45 22.76 20.86
C ILE A 10 1.98 21.32 20.91
N ILE A 11 2.51 20.89 22.06
CA ILE A 11 3.06 19.54 22.23
C ILE A 11 1.98 18.47 22.06
N ILE A 12 0.73 18.74 22.47
CA ILE A 12 -0.37 17.80 22.33
C ILE A 12 -1.01 17.87 20.93
N ALA A 13 -1.12 19.06 20.33
CA ALA A 13 -1.72 19.23 19.02
C ALA A 13 -0.86 18.65 17.89
N SER A 14 0.48 18.72 18.02
CA SER A 14 1.42 18.22 17.00
C SER A 14 1.28 16.72 16.69
N PRO A 15 1.27 15.80 17.67
CA PRO A 15 1.08 14.37 17.40
C PRO A 15 -0.32 14.06 16.87
N ILE A 16 -1.36 14.77 17.34
CA ILE A 16 -2.73 14.58 16.84
C ILE A 16 -2.83 14.99 15.36
N ALA A 17 -2.26 16.13 14.99
CA ALA A 17 -2.22 16.59 13.60
C ALA A 17 -1.42 15.61 12.71
N TYR A 18 -0.31 15.06 13.22
CA TYR A 18 0.49 14.07 12.50
C TYR A 18 -0.28 12.77 12.25
N ILE A 19 -0.99 12.27 13.27
CA ILE A 19 -1.84 11.07 13.14
C ILE A 19 -2.96 11.34 12.13
N VAL A 20 -3.67 12.47 12.22
CA VAL A 20 -4.75 12.84 11.28
C VAL A 20 -4.22 12.95 9.85
N HIS A 21 -3.01 13.49 9.65
CA HIS A 21 -2.37 13.56 8.33
C HIS A 21 -2.10 12.15 7.77
N LEU A 22 -1.55 11.25 8.60
CA LEU A 22 -1.33 9.84 8.25
C LEU A 22 -2.63 9.14 7.87
N PHE A 23 -3.69 9.31 8.68
CA PHE A 23 -5.00 8.74 8.40
C PHE A 23 -5.63 9.31 7.13
N LYS A 24 -5.51 10.61 6.86
CA LYS A 24 -5.99 11.20 5.60
C LYS A 24 -5.30 10.61 4.39
N ARG A 25 -3.97 10.38 4.45
CA ARG A 25 -3.22 9.75 3.36
C ARG A 25 -3.69 8.31 3.11
N THR A 26 -3.84 7.52 4.17
CA THR A 26 -4.32 6.13 4.08
C THR A 26 -5.77 6.03 3.64
N GLN A 27 -6.65 6.90 4.16
CA GLN A 27 -8.06 6.96 3.77
C GLN A 27 -8.23 7.36 2.31
N LYS A 28 -7.36 8.22 1.76
CA LYS A 28 -7.43 8.62 0.36
C LYS A 28 -7.25 7.42 -0.58
N ILE A 29 -6.32 6.52 -0.26
CA ILE A 29 -6.11 5.27 -1.01
C ILE A 29 -7.29 4.31 -0.82
N MET A 30 -7.83 4.21 0.41
CA MET A 30 -8.99 3.35 0.67
C MET A 30 -10.31 3.86 0.09
N SER A 31 -10.53 5.17 -0.03
CA SER A 31 -11.79 5.75 -0.49
C SER A 31 -11.79 6.14 -1.97
N GLN A 32 -10.62 6.47 -2.54
CA GLN A 32 -10.49 6.88 -3.95
C GLN A 32 -9.75 5.86 -4.81
N GLY A 33 -9.08 4.87 -4.21
CA GLY A 33 -8.44 3.80 -4.94
C GLY A 33 -9.49 2.90 -5.60
N ARG A 34 -9.32 2.65 -6.89
CA ARG A 34 -10.17 1.77 -7.68
C ARG A 34 -9.76 0.33 -7.41
N ASP A 35 -10.75 -0.53 -7.16
CA ASP A 35 -10.52 -1.97 -7.07
C ASP A 35 -10.37 -2.53 -8.49
N ILE A 36 -9.17 -2.99 -8.81
CA ILE A 36 -8.77 -3.49 -10.12
C ILE A 36 -8.25 -4.91 -9.98
N LYS A 37 -8.66 -5.80 -10.87
CA LYS A 37 -8.01 -7.10 -11.02
C LYS A 37 -6.80 -6.97 -11.93
N ALA A 38 -5.63 -7.23 -11.38
CA ALA A 38 -4.38 -7.17 -12.10
C ALA A 38 -3.71 -8.55 -12.17
N LEU A 39 -3.10 -8.84 -13.30
CA LEU A 39 -2.30 -10.03 -13.54
C LEU A 39 -0.86 -9.79 -13.07
N VAL A 40 -0.32 -10.71 -12.29
CA VAL A 40 1.10 -10.67 -11.91
C VAL A 40 1.96 -11.12 -13.09
N GLU A 41 2.73 -10.20 -13.67
CA GLU A 41 3.67 -10.51 -14.76
C GLU A 41 5.02 -11.02 -14.26
N ASP A 42 5.53 -10.41 -13.19
CA ASP A 42 6.78 -10.78 -12.55
C ASP A 42 6.68 -10.50 -11.05
N VAL A 43 7.30 -11.37 -10.24
CA VAL A 43 7.45 -11.15 -8.80
C VAL A 43 8.83 -11.62 -8.38
N ARG A 44 9.52 -10.80 -7.61
CA ARG A 44 10.86 -11.10 -7.09
C ARG A 44 10.87 -10.89 -5.59
N HIS A 45 11.38 -11.89 -4.89
CA HIS A 45 11.71 -11.75 -3.49
C HIS A 45 12.94 -10.84 -3.36
N VAL A 46 12.81 -9.75 -2.61
CA VAL A 46 13.88 -8.74 -2.41
C VAL A 46 14.54 -8.91 -1.05
N GLY A 47 13.78 -9.34 -0.05
CA GLY A 47 14.29 -9.61 1.28
C GLY A 47 13.22 -10.19 2.19
N SER A 48 13.64 -10.74 3.32
CA SER A 48 12.77 -11.29 4.34
C SER A 48 13.10 -10.66 5.68
N ASN A 49 12.09 -10.41 6.51
CA ASN A 49 12.31 -9.98 7.88
C ASN A 49 12.13 -11.16 8.86
N ASP A 50 12.69 -11.02 10.06
CA ASP A 50 12.63 -12.05 11.10
C ASP A 50 11.20 -12.28 11.64
N SER A 51 10.25 -11.41 11.30
CA SER A 51 8.84 -11.54 11.68
C SER A 51 8.01 -12.39 10.70
N GLY A 52 8.65 -13.04 9.70
CA GLY A 52 7.98 -13.96 8.77
C GLY A 52 7.24 -13.26 7.63
N SER A 53 7.55 -11.98 7.39
CA SER A 53 7.14 -11.26 6.19
C SER A 53 8.29 -11.18 5.20
N ILE A 54 7.94 -11.08 3.92
CA ILE A 54 8.86 -10.95 2.82
C ILE A 54 8.56 -9.66 2.08
N GLU A 55 9.61 -8.93 1.76
CA GLU A 55 9.57 -7.83 0.82
C GLU A 55 9.64 -8.40 -0.60
N ILE A 56 8.64 -8.06 -1.40
CA ILE A 56 8.56 -8.45 -2.80
C ILE A 56 8.59 -7.20 -3.68
N ARG A 57 9.21 -7.32 -4.84
CA ARG A 57 9.03 -6.41 -5.96
C ARG A 57 8.16 -7.11 -6.98
N TYR A 58 7.08 -6.48 -7.39
CA TYR A 58 6.15 -7.05 -8.35
C TYR A 58 5.98 -6.13 -9.56
N ARG A 59 5.56 -6.74 -10.65
CA ARG A 59 5.07 -6.06 -11.84
C ARG A 59 3.67 -6.59 -12.14
N LEU A 60 2.71 -5.70 -12.15
CA LEU A 60 1.31 -6.01 -12.41
C LEU A 60 0.89 -5.42 -13.74
N SER A 61 -0.01 -6.10 -14.43
CA SER A 61 -0.66 -5.59 -15.64
C SER A 61 -2.17 -5.75 -15.56
N TRP A 62 -2.91 -4.79 -16.09
CA TRP A 62 -4.36 -4.91 -16.25
C TRP A 62 -4.80 -4.21 -17.51
N ARG A 63 -6.00 -4.55 -17.99
CA ARG A 63 -6.63 -3.86 -19.12
C ARG A 63 -7.55 -2.76 -18.59
N GLU A 64 -7.35 -1.55 -19.07
CA GLU A 64 -8.19 -0.38 -18.77
C GLU A 64 -8.39 0.40 -20.06
N ASP A 65 -9.65 0.68 -20.41
CA ASP A 65 -10.04 1.44 -21.62
C ASP A 65 -9.39 0.95 -22.92
N GLY A 66 -9.20 -0.37 -23.06
CA GLY A 66 -8.61 -0.99 -24.25
C GLY A 66 -7.08 -0.92 -24.32
N ALA A 67 -6.42 -0.31 -23.33
CA ALA A 67 -4.96 -0.32 -23.19
C ALA A 67 -4.52 -1.26 -22.05
N THR A 68 -3.38 -1.94 -22.24
CA THR A 68 -2.73 -2.67 -21.14
C THR A 68 -1.90 -1.69 -20.33
N ARG A 69 -2.30 -1.46 -19.09
CA ARG A 69 -1.52 -0.73 -18.09
C ARG A 69 -0.55 -1.69 -17.41
N HIS A 70 0.61 -1.17 -17.07
CA HIS A 70 1.63 -1.89 -16.33
C HIS A 70 2.10 -1.01 -15.20
N VAL A 71 2.34 -1.61 -14.05
CA VAL A 71 2.91 -0.90 -12.90
C VAL A 71 3.86 -1.80 -12.16
N GLU A 72 4.90 -1.19 -11.62
CA GLU A 72 5.92 -1.85 -10.82
C GLU A 72 5.88 -1.28 -9.41
N GLY A 73 5.90 -2.16 -8.42
CA GLY A 73 5.77 -1.78 -7.03
C GLY A 73 6.61 -2.65 -6.11
N ARG A 74 6.70 -2.24 -4.85
CA ARG A 74 7.24 -3.05 -3.77
C ARG A 74 6.25 -3.09 -2.63
N ASP A 75 6.11 -4.25 -2.02
CA ASP A 75 5.25 -4.42 -0.86
C ASP A 75 5.81 -5.48 0.08
N THR A 76 5.45 -5.39 1.34
CA THR A 76 5.81 -6.37 2.37
C THR A 76 4.59 -7.24 2.65
N ILE A 77 4.66 -8.51 2.25
CA ILE A 77 3.59 -9.48 2.46
C ILE A 77 4.03 -10.59 3.40
N SER A 78 3.09 -11.24 4.07
CA SER A 78 3.40 -12.46 4.82
C SER A 78 3.90 -13.56 3.87
N ALA A 79 4.92 -14.32 4.27
CA ALA A 79 5.45 -15.44 3.49
C ALA A 79 4.36 -16.46 3.10
N VAL A 80 3.32 -16.62 3.93
CA VAL A 80 2.17 -17.51 3.67
C VAL A 80 1.33 -17.05 2.47
N ARG A 81 1.34 -15.75 2.17
CA ARG A 81 0.60 -15.17 1.03
C ARG A 81 1.41 -15.15 -0.27
N PHE A 82 2.71 -15.44 -0.22
CA PHE A 82 3.57 -15.44 -1.40
C PHE A 82 3.07 -16.31 -2.57
N PRO A 83 2.54 -17.52 -2.34
CA PRO A 83 2.01 -18.34 -3.44
C PRO A 83 0.85 -17.69 -4.20
N LYS A 84 0.09 -16.79 -3.56
CA LYS A 84 -1.06 -16.10 -4.18
C LYS A 84 -0.64 -14.95 -5.11
N VAL A 85 0.60 -14.49 -5.01
CA VAL A 85 1.14 -13.38 -5.83
C VAL A 85 2.20 -13.87 -6.82
N GLN A 86 2.17 -15.15 -7.18
CA GLN A 86 3.10 -15.69 -8.18
C GLN A 86 2.73 -15.23 -9.58
N LYS A 87 3.74 -15.24 -10.45
CA LYS A 87 3.57 -14.94 -11.88
C LYS A 87 2.44 -15.77 -12.48
N GLY A 88 1.51 -15.10 -13.16
CA GLY A 88 0.34 -15.72 -13.78
C GLY A 88 -0.90 -15.78 -12.88
N CYS A 89 -0.79 -15.40 -11.61
CA CYS A 89 -1.96 -15.24 -10.74
C CYS A 89 -2.64 -13.88 -10.98
N GLU A 90 -3.97 -13.86 -10.87
CA GLU A 90 -4.73 -12.62 -10.76
C GLU A 90 -4.85 -12.21 -9.29
N VAL A 91 -4.57 -10.94 -9.01
CA VAL A 91 -4.65 -10.35 -7.68
C VAL A 91 -5.55 -9.13 -7.72
N ASP A 92 -6.36 -8.98 -6.69
CA ASP A 92 -7.13 -7.75 -6.48
C ASP A 92 -6.19 -6.67 -5.93
N ILE A 93 -6.15 -5.53 -6.61
CA ILE A 93 -5.38 -4.37 -6.17
C ILE A 93 -6.29 -3.17 -5.99
N LYS A 94 -5.92 -2.33 -5.03
CA LYS A 94 -6.48 -1.00 -4.89
C LYS A 94 -5.51 0.00 -5.51
N TYR A 95 -5.86 0.49 -6.69
CA TYR A 95 -5.03 1.40 -7.49
C TYR A 95 -5.52 2.84 -7.31
N LEU A 96 -4.67 3.71 -6.75
CA LEU A 96 -4.92 5.16 -6.70
C LEU A 96 -4.10 5.91 -7.74
N ASP A 97 -2.80 5.62 -7.78
CA ASP A 97 -1.84 6.12 -8.77
C ASP A 97 -0.66 5.13 -8.86
N ASP A 98 0.30 5.41 -9.75
CA ASP A 98 1.44 4.51 -9.99
C ASP A 98 2.36 4.31 -8.77
N ASP A 99 2.31 5.19 -7.78
CA ASP A 99 3.09 5.13 -6.54
C ASP A 99 2.27 4.60 -5.33
N HIS A 100 0.94 4.52 -5.46
CA HIS A 100 0.03 4.14 -4.39
C HIS A 100 -0.86 2.98 -4.82
N ILE A 101 -0.31 1.77 -4.64
CA ILE A 101 -0.97 0.50 -4.94
C ILE A 101 -0.98 -0.36 -3.68
N LEU A 102 -2.12 -0.97 -3.39
CA LEU A 102 -2.26 -1.88 -2.27
C LEU A 102 -2.75 -3.24 -2.75
N LEU A 103 -2.00 -4.30 -2.44
CA LEU A 103 -2.45 -5.67 -2.71
C LEU A 103 -3.59 -6.02 -1.73
N VAL A 104 -4.78 -6.29 -2.27
CA VAL A 104 -5.94 -6.70 -1.49
C VAL A 104 -6.00 -8.23 -1.51
N PHE A 105 -5.79 -8.82 -0.34
CA PHE A 105 -5.95 -10.25 -0.16
C PHE A 105 -7.27 -10.50 0.56
N ASP A 106 -8.20 -11.16 -0.13
CA ASP A 106 -9.43 -11.62 0.52
C ASP A 106 -9.08 -12.57 1.68
N LYS A 107 -9.86 -12.45 2.76
CA LYS A 107 -9.51 -12.93 4.10
C LYS A 107 -9.66 -14.44 4.26
#